data_AF-K0AZX1-F1
#
_entry.id   AF-K0AZX1-F1
#
_cell.length_a   1.000
_cell.length_b   1.000
_cell.length_c   1.000
_cell.angle_alpha   90.00
_cell.angle_beta   90.00
_cell.angle_gamma   90.00
#
_symmetry.space_group_name_H-M   'P 1'
#
loop_
_entity.id
_entity.type
_entity.pdbx_description
1 polymer ?
#
loop_
_entity_poly.entity_id
_entity_poly.type
_entity_poly.pdbx_seq_one_letter_code
_entity_poly.pdbx_strand_id
1 'polypeptide(L)'
;MSTELEIYIKKLLDKRGINDQDKEDLYYEIKDHLMLLKNEYLSKGLSEDEAVKLSIKDFGNINFIGNDIKRNLPSNNKYENLSFREKTICLLEMFLSYFIFICIYAMAGNISTQSIFFDIGMATVVTLTSFIYINKKLNSEKGKVKNLIICNILFFIIEKIIMLIFTIFTLNIIGLSTDPLLYTITSSYVFDLTYILAFVLLVFSSVIVTKYIGNMLFKNIRNTYNYTLASTVLFVTSIILLLIYYLIPNRFYLLRKIIINTIGTEIISVSKNVFFMVINNGFVIPNIGLLLLMLLCIKLVLHIKKKGIKSIL
;
A
#
# COMPACT_ATOMS: atom_id res chain seq x y z
N MET A 1 2.36 -16.55 -45.73
CA MET A 1 1.60 -15.71 -44.77
C MET A 1 1.77 -14.26 -45.20
N SER A 2 0.69 -13.47 -45.31
CA SER A 2 0.78 -12.12 -45.88
C SER A 2 1.36 -11.14 -44.86
N THR A 3 2.38 -10.40 -45.27
CA THR A 3 3.16 -9.46 -44.44
C THR A 3 2.29 -8.32 -43.87
N GLU A 4 1.12 -8.06 -44.45
CA GLU A 4 0.19 -7.00 -44.03
C GLU A 4 -0.52 -7.27 -42.69
N LEU A 5 -0.91 -8.51 -42.40
CA LEU A 5 -1.62 -8.84 -41.16
C LEU A 5 -0.74 -8.62 -39.92
N GLU A 6 0.54 -8.99 -39.98
CA GLU A 6 1.44 -8.80 -38.85
C GLU A 6 1.73 -7.33 -38.55
N ILE A 7 1.84 -6.50 -39.59
CA ILE A 7 2.05 -5.05 -39.44
C ILE A 7 0.83 -4.40 -38.77
N TYR A 8 -0.38 -4.87 -39.07
CA TYR A 8 -1.62 -4.41 -38.44
C TYR A 8 -1.63 -4.67 -36.94
N ILE A 9 -1.37 -5.91 -36.51
CA ILE A 9 -1.40 -6.30 -35.08
C ILE A 9 -0.32 -5.56 -34.29
N LYS A 10 0.90 -5.47 -34.85
CA LYS A 10 1.98 -4.70 -34.21
C LYS A 10 1.57 -3.24 -34.02
N LYS A 11 1.00 -2.56 -35.03
CA LYS A 11 0.50 -1.18 -34.88
C LYS A 11 -0.63 -1.03 -33.86
N LEU A 12 -1.47 -2.05 -33.71
CA LEU A 12 -2.57 -2.08 -32.75
C LEU A 12 -2.05 -2.13 -31.31
N LEU A 13 -0.95 -2.86 -31.09
CA LEU A 13 -0.33 -3.04 -29.79
C LEU A 13 0.79 -2.04 -29.47
N ASP A 14 1.32 -1.34 -30.47
CA ASP A 14 2.44 -0.41 -30.26
C ASP A 14 2.05 0.88 -29.53
N LYS A 15 0.75 1.19 -29.43
CA LYS A 15 0.26 2.39 -28.73
C LYS A 15 0.48 2.32 -27.21
N ARG A 16 1.57 2.94 -26.78
CA ARG A 16 2.03 3.23 -25.40
C ARG A 16 1.03 2.89 -24.26
N GLY A 17 1.45 2.01 -23.33
CA GLY A 17 0.82 1.84 -22.00
C GLY A 17 0.26 0.45 -21.68
N ILE A 18 0.77 -0.60 -22.32
CA ILE A 18 0.56 -2.00 -21.98
C ILE A 18 1.96 -2.52 -21.64
N ASN A 19 2.16 -3.18 -20.50
CA ASN A 19 3.47 -3.79 -20.21
C ASN A 19 3.76 -4.89 -21.25
N ASP A 20 5.02 -5.22 -21.47
CA ASP A 20 5.42 -6.07 -22.59
C ASP A 20 4.71 -7.44 -22.62
N GLN A 21 4.26 -7.93 -21.46
CA GLN A 21 3.61 -9.22 -21.31
C GLN A 21 2.13 -9.19 -21.70
N ASP A 22 1.41 -8.18 -21.24
CA ASP A 22 0.03 -7.95 -21.69
C ASP A 22 -0.03 -7.58 -23.19
N LYS A 23 1.08 -7.10 -23.78
CA LYS A 23 1.16 -6.87 -25.24
C LYS A 23 1.27 -8.17 -26.03
N GLU A 24 2.08 -9.14 -25.61
CA GLU A 24 2.31 -10.40 -26.33
C GLU A 24 1.08 -11.34 -26.28
N ASP A 25 0.37 -11.35 -25.15
CA ASP A 25 -0.87 -12.14 -24.97
C ASP A 25 -1.99 -11.63 -25.88
N LEU A 26 -2.15 -10.30 -25.98
CA LEU A 26 -3.06 -9.70 -26.96
C LEU A 26 -2.68 -10.01 -28.41
N TYR A 27 -1.39 -10.23 -28.71
CA TYR A 27 -0.93 -10.39 -30.09
C TYR A 27 -1.47 -11.66 -30.75
N TYR A 28 -1.37 -12.81 -30.08
CA TYR A 28 -1.85 -14.09 -30.65
C TYR A 28 -3.37 -14.20 -30.65
N GLU A 29 -4.05 -13.68 -29.62
CA GLU A 29 -5.52 -13.67 -29.54
C GLU A 29 -6.15 -12.88 -30.70
N ILE A 30 -5.55 -11.74 -31.05
CA ILE A 30 -5.97 -10.94 -32.21
C ILE A 30 -5.63 -11.64 -33.54
N LYS A 31 -4.48 -12.33 -33.62
CA LYS A 31 -4.01 -13.00 -34.86
C LYS A 31 -4.94 -14.14 -35.30
N ASP A 32 -5.38 -14.97 -34.36
CA ASP A 32 -6.19 -16.14 -34.68
C ASP A 32 -7.59 -15.76 -35.16
N HIS A 33 -8.19 -14.74 -34.54
CA HIS A 33 -9.46 -14.19 -35.02
C HIS A 33 -9.36 -13.63 -36.45
N LEU A 34 -8.25 -13.00 -36.79
CA LEU A 34 -8.02 -12.48 -38.14
C LEU A 34 -7.84 -13.60 -39.19
N MET A 35 -7.13 -14.69 -38.87
CA MET A 35 -6.93 -15.80 -39.81
C MET A 35 -8.19 -16.63 -40.05
N LEU A 36 -9.05 -16.77 -39.03
CA LEU A 36 -10.36 -17.40 -39.17
C LEU A 36 -11.24 -16.66 -40.18
N LEU A 37 -11.32 -15.33 -40.07
CA LEU A 37 -12.04 -14.49 -41.03
C LEU A 37 -11.47 -14.65 -42.46
N LYS A 38 -10.14 -14.69 -42.61
CA LYS A 38 -9.49 -14.88 -43.93
C LYS A 38 -9.91 -16.20 -44.60
N ASN A 39 -9.83 -17.31 -43.90
CA ASN A 39 -10.12 -18.63 -44.48
C ASN A 39 -11.59 -18.77 -44.86
N GLU A 40 -12.48 -18.15 -44.10
CA GLU A 40 -13.89 -18.07 -44.42
C GLU A 40 -14.12 -17.38 -45.78
N TYR A 41 -13.35 -16.35 -46.10
CA TYR A 41 -13.38 -15.68 -47.41
C TYR A 41 -12.78 -16.52 -48.54
N LEU A 42 -11.67 -17.23 -48.30
CA LEU A 42 -11.09 -18.15 -49.30
C LEU A 42 -12.06 -19.27 -49.68
N SER A 43 -12.77 -19.84 -48.69
CA SER A 43 -13.75 -20.90 -48.93
C SER A 43 -14.95 -20.46 -49.78
N LYS A 44 -15.21 -19.15 -49.84
CA LYS A 44 -16.20 -18.53 -50.74
C LYS A 44 -15.68 -18.35 -52.17
N GLY A 45 -14.48 -18.88 -52.48
CA GLY A 45 -13.87 -18.86 -53.80
C GLY A 45 -13.07 -17.59 -54.12
N LEU A 46 -12.83 -16.73 -53.12
CA LEU A 46 -12.06 -15.49 -53.30
C LEU A 46 -10.56 -15.78 -53.43
N SER A 47 -9.86 -14.87 -54.13
CA SER A 47 -8.40 -14.93 -54.21
C SER A 47 -7.75 -14.60 -52.86
N GLU A 48 -6.52 -15.06 -52.67
CA GLU A 48 -5.86 -14.95 -51.37
C GLU A 48 -5.62 -13.50 -50.91
N ASP A 49 -5.30 -12.59 -51.84
CA ASP A 49 -5.11 -11.17 -51.53
C ASP A 49 -6.42 -10.46 -51.13
N GLU A 50 -7.54 -10.83 -51.73
CA GLU A 50 -8.84 -10.23 -51.41
C GLU A 50 -9.33 -10.67 -50.02
N ALA A 51 -9.13 -11.95 -49.69
CA ALA A 51 -9.51 -12.51 -48.40
C ALA A 51 -8.77 -11.83 -47.23
N VAL A 52 -7.49 -11.49 -47.41
CA VAL A 52 -6.68 -10.78 -46.39
C VAL A 52 -7.22 -9.38 -46.11
N LYS A 53 -7.54 -8.59 -47.14
CA LYS A 53 -8.04 -7.21 -46.96
C LYS A 53 -9.40 -7.17 -46.26
N LEU A 54 -10.29 -8.10 -46.60
CA LEU A 54 -11.60 -8.19 -45.97
C LEU A 54 -11.52 -8.61 -44.50
N SER A 55 -10.64 -9.58 -44.17
CA SER A 55 -10.46 -10.01 -42.79
C SER A 55 -10.02 -8.88 -41.86
N ILE A 56 -9.10 -8.00 -42.31
CA ILE A 56 -8.66 -6.83 -41.54
C ILE A 56 -9.80 -5.80 -41.37
N LYS A 57 -10.56 -5.57 -42.43
CA LYS A 57 -11.67 -4.60 -42.43
C LYS A 57 -12.78 -4.99 -41.46
N ASP A 58 -13.14 -6.27 -41.45
CA ASP A 58 -14.25 -6.78 -40.63
C ASP A 58 -13.86 -7.06 -39.20
N PHE A 59 -12.61 -7.51 -38.98
CA PHE A 59 -12.07 -7.59 -37.62
C PHE A 59 -12.17 -6.22 -36.95
N GLY A 60 -11.86 -5.14 -37.67
CA GLY A 60 -12.33 -3.79 -37.34
C GLY A 60 -11.24 -2.72 -37.42
N ASN A 61 -11.60 -1.47 -37.10
CA ASN A 61 -10.65 -0.36 -37.13
C ASN A 61 -9.61 -0.47 -36.00
N ILE A 62 -8.31 -0.44 -36.32
CA ILE A 62 -7.16 -0.50 -35.37
C ILE A 62 -7.36 0.41 -34.16
N ASN A 63 -7.89 1.61 -34.41
CA ASN A 63 -8.07 2.63 -33.39
C ASN A 63 -9.18 2.27 -32.39
N PHE A 64 -10.18 1.48 -32.81
CA PHE A 64 -11.32 1.14 -31.99
C PHE A 64 -11.02 -0.09 -31.11
N ILE A 65 -10.46 -1.15 -31.69
CA ILE A 65 -10.25 -2.43 -31.01
C ILE A 65 -9.02 -2.44 -30.10
N GLY A 66 -7.92 -1.81 -30.52
CA GLY A 66 -6.76 -1.65 -29.64
C GLY A 66 -7.07 -0.85 -28.36
N ASN A 67 -8.09 0.00 -28.39
CA ASN A 67 -8.53 0.75 -27.22
C ASN A 67 -9.38 -0.10 -26.24
N ASP A 68 -10.11 -1.11 -26.72
CA ASP A 68 -10.99 -1.94 -25.86
C ASP A 68 -10.29 -3.16 -25.26
N ILE A 69 -9.33 -3.75 -25.97
CA ILE A 69 -8.57 -4.90 -25.43
C ILE A 69 -7.62 -4.44 -24.30
N LYS A 70 -7.11 -3.20 -24.35
CA LYS A 70 -6.39 -2.54 -23.24
C LYS A 70 -7.25 -2.36 -21.98
N ARG A 71 -8.56 -2.26 -22.15
CA ARG A 71 -9.52 -1.88 -21.09
C ARG A 71 -9.96 -3.04 -20.20
N ASN A 72 -9.72 -4.29 -20.61
CA ASN A 72 -10.26 -5.49 -19.96
C ASN A 72 -9.21 -6.54 -19.56
N LEU A 73 -7.92 -6.21 -19.67
CA LEU A 73 -6.84 -7.11 -19.28
C LEU A 73 -6.89 -7.48 -17.78
N PRO A 74 -6.99 -8.78 -17.43
CA PRO A 74 -6.94 -9.23 -16.04
C PRO A 74 -5.52 -9.28 -15.44
N SER A 75 -4.49 -9.10 -16.26
CA SER A 75 -3.12 -9.56 -16.01
C SER A 75 -2.12 -8.41 -15.76
N ASN A 76 -1.12 -8.68 -14.93
CA ASN A 76 0.28 -8.26 -15.05
C ASN A 76 0.80 -6.82 -14.85
N ASN A 77 0.09 -5.91 -14.16
CA ASN A 77 0.66 -4.63 -13.64
C ASN A 77 1.78 -4.78 -12.56
N LYS A 78 2.63 -5.81 -12.62
CA LYS A 78 3.76 -5.97 -11.69
C LYS A 78 4.99 -5.25 -12.25
N TYR A 79 5.55 -4.34 -11.48
CA TYR A 79 6.71 -3.58 -11.93
C TYR A 79 7.97 -4.47 -11.94
N GLU A 80 8.95 -4.13 -12.78
CA GLU A 80 10.30 -4.67 -12.63
C GLU A 80 10.98 -4.08 -11.39
N ASN A 81 10.71 -2.82 -11.08
CA ASN A 81 11.25 -2.09 -9.95
C ASN A 81 10.22 -1.07 -9.42
N LEU A 82 10.18 -0.86 -8.11
CA LEU A 82 9.26 0.14 -7.55
C LEU A 82 9.73 1.55 -7.89
N SER A 83 8.80 2.35 -8.40
CA SER A 83 9.00 3.79 -8.53
C SER A 83 9.09 4.46 -7.14
N PHE A 84 9.59 5.70 -7.08
CA PHE A 84 9.64 6.45 -5.83
C PHE A 84 8.28 6.51 -5.12
N ARG A 85 7.20 6.78 -5.88
CA ARG A 85 5.82 6.81 -5.38
C ARG A 85 5.42 5.49 -4.72
N GLU A 86 5.77 4.38 -5.33
CA GLU A 86 5.42 3.04 -4.83
C GLU A 86 6.15 2.70 -3.53
N LYS A 87 7.39 3.17 -3.39
CA LYS A 87 8.14 3.04 -2.15
C LYS A 87 7.51 3.87 -1.03
N THR A 88 7.03 5.08 -1.33
CA THR A 88 6.31 5.90 -0.34
C THR A 88 5.03 5.24 0.14
N ILE A 89 4.25 4.61 -0.76
CA ILE A 89 3.04 3.85 -0.39
C ILE A 89 3.41 2.69 0.55
N CYS A 90 4.42 1.89 0.19
CA CYS A 90 4.92 0.81 1.02
C CYS A 90 5.30 1.30 2.43
N LEU A 91 6.07 2.40 2.53
CA LEU A 91 6.47 3.00 3.81
C LEU A 91 5.27 3.45 4.65
N LEU A 92 4.25 4.05 4.04
CA LEU A 92 3.04 4.48 4.74
C LEU A 92 2.25 3.29 5.29
N GLU A 93 2.14 2.20 4.53
CA GLU A 93 1.50 0.97 5.01
C GLU A 93 2.29 0.33 6.17
N MET A 94 3.62 0.35 6.10
CA MET A 94 4.48 -0.09 7.20
C MET A 94 4.23 0.74 8.47
N PHE A 95 4.22 2.08 8.39
CA PHE A 95 3.89 2.93 9.53
C PHE A 95 2.48 2.71 10.05
N LEU A 96 1.50 2.50 9.17
CA LEU A 96 0.14 2.18 9.59
C LEU A 96 0.10 0.89 10.42
N SER A 97 0.73 -0.16 9.91
CA SER A 97 0.79 -1.46 10.61
C SER A 97 1.50 -1.36 11.96
N TYR A 98 2.59 -0.57 12.01
CA TYR A 98 3.34 -0.24 13.22
C TYR A 98 2.45 0.43 14.27
N PHE A 99 1.72 1.49 13.90
CA PHE A 99 0.82 2.18 14.83
C PHE A 99 -0.36 1.32 15.27
N ILE A 100 -0.95 0.54 14.36
CA ILE A 100 -2.04 -0.40 14.69
C ILE A 100 -1.57 -1.38 15.76
N PHE A 101 -0.38 -1.97 15.59
CA PHE A 101 0.15 -2.92 16.56
C PHE A 101 0.40 -2.28 17.93
N ILE A 102 1.02 -1.09 17.98
CA ILE A 102 1.20 -0.33 19.23
C ILE A 102 -0.15 -0.11 19.92
N CYS A 103 -1.19 0.24 19.16
CA CYS A 103 -2.50 0.51 19.72
C CYS A 103 -3.18 -0.76 20.26
N ILE A 104 -3.13 -1.87 19.51
CA ILE A 104 -3.64 -3.17 19.97
C ILE A 104 -2.92 -3.57 21.26
N TYR A 105 -1.61 -3.40 21.30
CA TYR A 105 -0.79 -3.71 22.47
C TYR A 105 -1.17 -2.84 23.69
N ALA A 106 -1.31 -1.53 23.49
CA ALA A 106 -1.73 -0.60 24.52
C ALA A 106 -3.14 -0.92 25.08
N MET A 107 -4.03 -1.46 24.24
CA MET A 107 -5.35 -1.93 24.66
C MET A 107 -5.30 -3.27 25.41
N ALA A 108 -4.45 -4.20 24.98
CA ALA A 108 -4.31 -5.53 25.58
C ALA A 108 -3.76 -5.48 27.03
N GLY A 109 -3.14 -4.37 27.43
CA GLY A 109 -2.99 -3.95 28.83
C GLY A 109 -2.11 -4.79 29.76
N ASN A 110 -1.61 -5.96 29.32
CA ASN A 110 -1.02 -6.97 30.21
C ASN A 110 0.46 -7.31 29.96
N ILE A 111 1.11 -6.72 28.96
CA ILE A 111 2.51 -7.03 28.62
C ILE A 111 3.34 -5.75 28.73
N SER A 112 4.47 -5.80 29.45
CA SER A 112 5.36 -4.65 29.60
C SER A 112 5.92 -4.22 28.24
N THR A 113 5.97 -2.91 27.94
CA THR A 113 6.58 -2.38 26.71
C THR A 113 8.09 -2.64 26.60
N GLN A 114 8.69 -3.23 27.62
CA GLN A 114 10.08 -3.67 27.69
C GLN A 114 10.22 -5.19 27.50
N SER A 115 9.17 -5.86 27.00
CA SER A 115 9.23 -7.30 26.74
C SER A 115 9.83 -7.57 25.37
N ILE A 116 10.70 -8.59 25.31
CA ILE A 116 11.28 -9.10 24.06
C ILE A 116 10.18 -9.45 23.03
N PHE A 117 9.02 -9.93 23.51
CA PHE A 117 7.87 -10.25 22.65
C PHE A 117 7.29 -9.02 21.96
N PHE A 118 7.28 -7.86 22.64
CA PHE A 118 6.85 -6.61 22.03
C PHE A 118 7.79 -6.24 20.87
N ASP A 119 9.10 -6.24 21.11
CA ASP A 119 10.09 -5.86 20.10
C ASP A 119 10.06 -6.79 18.88
N ILE A 120 9.98 -8.11 19.11
CA ILE A 120 9.85 -9.10 18.04
C ILE A 120 8.53 -8.90 17.28
N GLY A 121 7.42 -8.68 17.99
CA GLY A 121 6.11 -8.45 17.38
C GLY A 121 6.08 -7.20 16.50
N MET A 122 6.63 -6.09 17.01
CA MET A 122 6.78 -4.82 16.29
C MET A 122 7.57 -5.01 15.00
N ALA A 123 8.75 -5.65 15.09
CA ALA A 123 9.59 -5.94 13.93
C ALA A 123 8.88 -6.86 12.92
N THR A 124 8.13 -7.85 13.41
CA THR A 124 7.41 -8.83 12.57
C THR A 124 6.32 -8.15 11.74
N VAL A 125 5.47 -7.32 12.35
CA VAL A 125 4.37 -6.66 11.65
C VAL A 125 4.89 -5.78 10.52
N VAL A 126 5.89 -4.96 10.79
CA VAL A 126 6.47 -4.05 9.81
C VAL A 126 7.13 -4.80 8.64
N THR A 127 7.98 -5.78 8.96
CA THR A 127 8.71 -6.54 7.94
C THR A 127 7.75 -7.35 7.07
N LEU A 128 6.72 -7.96 7.67
CA LEU A 128 5.68 -8.70 6.96
C LEU A 128 4.87 -7.80 6.01
N THR A 129 4.49 -6.59 6.44
CA THR A 129 3.80 -5.63 5.57
C THR A 129 4.62 -5.30 4.33
N SER A 130 5.91 -4.96 4.51
CA SER A 130 6.79 -4.67 3.37
C SER A 130 6.96 -5.89 2.44
N PHE A 131 7.09 -7.08 3.03
CA PHE A 131 7.23 -8.34 2.31
C PHE A 131 6.01 -8.62 1.43
N ILE A 132 4.80 -8.52 2.00
CA ILE A 132 3.54 -8.73 1.27
C ILE A 132 3.38 -7.70 0.16
N TYR A 133 3.60 -6.42 0.44
CA TYR A 133 3.45 -5.34 -0.53
C TYR A 133 4.35 -5.55 -1.75
N ILE A 134 5.65 -5.78 -1.50
CA ILE A 134 6.65 -5.89 -2.55
C ILE A 134 6.46 -7.19 -3.37
N ASN A 135 6.19 -8.31 -2.71
CA ASN A 135 5.97 -9.58 -3.41
C ASN A 135 4.68 -9.60 -4.23
N LYS A 136 3.65 -8.83 -3.83
CA LYS A 136 2.43 -8.61 -4.61
C LYS A 136 2.69 -7.72 -5.83
N LYS A 137 3.49 -6.65 -5.69
CA LYS A 137 3.66 -5.64 -6.75
C LYS A 137 4.79 -5.85 -7.74
N LEU A 138 5.82 -6.63 -7.42
CA LEU A 138 6.95 -6.84 -8.32
C LEU A 138 6.96 -8.23 -8.93
N ASN A 139 7.46 -8.32 -10.17
CA ASN A 139 7.67 -9.60 -10.82
C ASN A 139 9.12 -10.07 -10.67
N SER A 140 10.08 -9.16 -10.85
CA SER A 140 11.50 -9.52 -10.83
C SER A 140 12.00 -9.83 -9.40
N GLU A 141 12.64 -10.99 -9.22
CA GLU A 141 13.23 -11.39 -7.94
C GLU A 141 14.30 -10.41 -7.46
N LYS A 142 15.19 -10.00 -8.38
CA LYS A 142 16.21 -8.99 -8.12
C LYS A 142 15.59 -7.66 -7.68
N GLY A 143 14.49 -7.25 -8.31
CA GLY A 143 13.73 -6.07 -7.92
C GLY A 143 13.08 -6.23 -6.55
N LYS A 144 12.49 -7.39 -6.25
CA LYS A 144 11.90 -7.70 -4.93
C LYS A 144 12.93 -7.56 -3.82
N VAL A 145 14.06 -8.26 -3.92
CA VAL A 145 15.12 -8.22 -2.91
C VAL A 145 15.66 -6.80 -2.73
N LYS A 146 15.98 -6.11 -3.82
CA LYS A 146 16.49 -4.73 -3.79
C LYS A 146 15.50 -3.78 -3.09
N ASN A 147 14.21 -3.84 -3.46
CA ASN A 147 13.21 -2.95 -2.88
C ASN A 147 12.87 -3.31 -1.44
N LEU A 148 12.92 -4.59 -1.07
CA LEU A 148 12.69 -5.03 0.31
C LEU A 148 13.76 -4.47 1.24
N ILE A 149 15.03 -4.58 0.85
CA ILE A 149 16.14 -4.00 1.61
C ILE A 149 15.99 -2.47 1.70
N ILE A 150 15.75 -1.79 0.57
CA ILE A 150 15.63 -0.31 0.54
C ILE A 150 14.47 0.18 1.41
N CYS A 151 13.28 -0.41 1.28
CA CYS A 151 12.10 0.01 2.04
C CYS A 151 12.28 -0.23 3.55
N ASN A 152 12.85 -1.38 3.95
CA ASN A 152 13.07 -1.65 5.38
C ASN A 152 14.15 -0.75 5.99
N ILE A 153 15.25 -0.46 5.28
CA ILE A 153 16.28 0.49 5.75
C ILE A 153 15.68 1.91 5.88
N LEU A 154 14.94 2.37 4.85
CA LEU A 154 14.30 3.68 4.90
C LEU A 154 13.30 3.78 6.04
N PHE A 155 12.47 2.75 6.25
CA PHE A 155 11.54 2.72 7.37
C PHE A 155 12.30 2.84 8.69
N PHE A 156 13.32 2.02 8.91
CA PHE A 156 14.10 2.00 10.14
C PHE A 156 14.71 3.38 10.44
N ILE A 157 15.35 4.02 9.46
CA ILE A 157 15.94 5.35 9.63
C ILE A 157 14.87 6.40 9.98
N ILE A 158 13.76 6.42 9.23
CA ILE A 158 12.69 7.41 9.45
C ILE A 158 12.03 7.20 10.81
N GLU A 159 11.76 5.96 11.20
CA GLU A 159 11.18 5.62 12.50
C GLU A 159 12.07 6.10 13.65
N LYS A 160 13.40 5.87 13.58
CA LYS A 160 14.33 6.36 14.61
C LYS A 160 14.41 7.88 14.69
N ILE A 161 14.38 8.58 13.55
CA ILE A 161 14.32 10.05 13.53
C ILE A 161 13.03 10.53 14.20
N ILE A 162 11.88 9.93 13.87
CA ILE A 162 10.59 10.30 14.48
C ILE A 162 10.60 10.05 15.99
N MET A 163 11.10 8.89 16.44
CA MET A 163 11.17 8.56 17.87
C MET A 163 12.13 9.47 18.63
N LEU A 164 13.25 9.88 18.03
CA LEU A 164 14.18 10.83 18.63
C LEU A 164 13.51 12.20 18.81
N ILE A 165 12.85 12.72 17.76
CA ILE A 165 12.10 13.99 17.82
C ILE A 165 11.02 13.90 18.90
N PHE A 166 10.28 12.80 18.94
CA PHE A 166 9.24 12.58 19.93
C PHE A 166 9.80 12.57 21.36
N THR A 167 10.94 11.91 21.57
CA THR A 167 11.62 11.87 22.88
C THR A 167 12.04 13.27 23.33
N ILE A 168 12.70 14.04 22.45
CA ILE A 168 13.09 15.43 22.74
C ILE A 168 11.86 16.27 23.10
N PHE A 169 10.78 16.13 22.35
CA PHE A 169 9.53 16.84 22.59
C PHE A 169 8.91 16.47 23.95
N THR A 170 8.89 15.17 24.30
CA THR A 170 8.36 14.71 25.60
C THR A 170 9.14 15.27 26.78
N LEU A 171 10.47 15.34 26.67
CA LEU A 171 11.34 15.89 27.71
C LEU A 171 11.06 17.38 27.95
N ASN A 172 10.94 18.16 26.86
CA ASN A 172 10.62 19.59 26.93
C ASN A 172 9.26 19.85 27.60
N ILE A 173 8.27 18.99 27.38
CA ILE A 173 6.93 19.14 27.99
C ILE A 173 6.93 18.68 29.45
N ILE A 174 7.65 17.62 29.80
CA ILE A 174 7.62 17.04 31.15
C ILE A 174 8.50 17.84 32.13
N GLY A 175 9.49 18.59 31.65
CA GLY A 175 10.32 19.47 32.48
C GLY A 175 11.36 18.71 33.30
N LEU A 176 11.79 17.53 32.84
CA LEU A 176 12.91 16.81 33.45
C LEU A 176 14.21 17.55 33.17
N SER A 177 15.07 17.68 34.19
CA SER A 177 16.42 18.22 34.11
C SER A 177 17.25 17.51 33.03
N THR A 178 18.38 18.06 32.59
CA THR A 178 19.14 17.63 31.42
C THR A 178 20.01 16.38 31.60
N ASP A 179 20.35 15.98 32.83
CA ASP A 179 21.18 14.79 33.12
C ASP A 179 20.57 13.40 32.84
N PRO A 180 19.24 13.16 32.86
CA PRO A 180 18.61 11.92 32.40
C PRO A 180 18.48 11.83 30.87
N LEU A 181 18.86 12.86 30.10
CA LEU A 181 18.60 12.93 28.65
C LEU A 181 19.38 11.85 27.88
N LEU A 182 20.65 11.63 28.26
CA LEU A 182 21.50 10.60 27.65
C LEU A 182 21.07 9.19 28.04
N TYR A 183 20.72 8.97 29.31
CA TYR A 183 20.19 7.70 29.81
C TYR A 183 18.84 7.38 29.15
N THR A 184 17.95 8.35 29.01
CA THR A 184 16.63 8.15 28.39
C THR A 184 16.76 7.88 26.90
N ILE A 185 17.64 8.53 26.15
CA ILE A 185 17.84 8.25 24.71
C ILE A 185 18.45 6.86 24.47
N THR A 186 19.37 6.41 25.35
CA THR A 186 20.05 5.11 25.21
C THR A 186 19.27 3.94 25.78
N SER A 187 18.42 4.17 26.80
CA SER A 187 17.55 3.14 27.41
C SER A 187 16.11 3.16 26.90
N SER A 188 15.68 4.22 26.22
CA SER A 188 14.42 4.21 25.49
C SER A 188 14.58 3.41 24.21
N TYR A 189 13.49 2.74 23.85
CA TYR A 189 13.19 2.04 22.60
C TYR A 189 13.83 2.58 21.29
N VAL A 190 14.32 3.82 21.27
CA VAL A 190 15.08 4.42 20.16
C VAL A 190 16.28 3.55 19.76
N PHE A 191 17.07 3.04 20.70
CA PHE A 191 18.24 2.19 20.39
C PHE A 191 18.21 0.83 21.07
N ASP A 192 17.02 0.23 21.20
CA ASP A 192 16.90 -1.12 21.76
C ASP A 192 17.56 -2.15 20.84
N LEU A 193 18.63 -2.78 21.34
CA LEU A 193 19.40 -3.78 20.63
C LEU A 193 18.56 -5.02 20.28
N THR A 194 17.60 -5.38 21.12
CA THR A 194 16.68 -6.51 20.89
C THR A 194 15.83 -6.25 19.66
N TYR A 195 15.21 -5.07 19.59
CA TYR A 195 14.42 -4.65 18.43
C TYR A 195 15.29 -4.60 17.16
N ILE A 196 16.49 -4.01 17.23
CA ILE A 196 17.39 -3.88 16.09
C ILE A 196 17.77 -5.27 15.56
N LEU A 197 18.17 -6.19 16.44
CA LEU A 197 18.53 -7.56 16.05
C LEU A 197 17.34 -8.31 15.47
N ALA A 198 16.16 -8.22 16.11
CA ALA A 198 14.94 -8.84 15.61
C ALA A 198 14.57 -8.31 14.21
N PHE A 199 14.64 -6.99 14.02
CA PHE A 199 14.36 -6.35 12.74
C PHE A 199 15.32 -6.82 11.65
N VAL A 200 16.63 -6.82 11.91
CA VAL A 200 17.64 -7.27 10.94
C VAL A 200 17.44 -8.75 10.58
N LEU A 201 17.21 -9.61 11.57
CA LEU A 201 16.95 -11.04 11.36
C LEU A 201 15.69 -11.28 10.53
N LEU A 202 14.61 -10.55 10.78
CA LEU A 202 13.36 -10.67 10.04
C LEU A 202 13.47 -10.09 8.62
N VAL A 203 14.21 -8.99 8.42
CA VAL A 203 14.53 -8.50 7.06
C VAL A 203 15.34 -9.54 6.31
N PHE A 204 16.36 -10.13 6.93
CA PHE A 204 17.15 -11.19 6.29
C PHE A 204 16.31 -12.43 5.97
N SER A 205 15.46 -12.86 6.91
CA SER A 205 14.50 -13.94 6.71
C SER A 205 13.54 -13.65 5.55
N SER A 206 12.94 -12.45 5.50
CA SER A 206 12.03 -12.06 4.42
C SER A 206 12.72 -11.96 3.05
N VAL A 207 14.02 -11.59 3.01
CA VAL A 207 14.84 -11.68 1.79
C VAL A 207 15.02 -13.14 1.36
N ILE A 208 15.39 -14.04 2.28
CA ILE A 208 15.52 -15.47 2.01
C ILE A 208 14.20 -16.04 1.50
N VAL A 209 13.09 -15.80 2.21
CA VAL A 209 11.76 -16.27 1.82
C VAL A 209 11.36 -15.71 0.47
N THR A 210 11.62 -14.43 0.20
CA THR A 210 11.37 -13.82 -1.12
C THR A 210 12.13 -14.54 -2.23
N LYS A 211 13.40 -14.87 -1.97
CA LYS A 211 14.31 -15.54 -2.91
C LYS A 211 13.86 -16.97 -3.23
N TYR A 212 13.52 -17.75 -2.21
CA TYR A 212 13.27 -19.19 -2.38
C TYR A 212 11.78 -19.56 -2.51
N ILE A 213 10.87 -18.78 -1.94
CA ILE A 213 9.45 -19.15 -1.77
C ILE A 213 8.49 -18.06 -2.29
N GLY A 214 8.93 -16.81 -2.38
CA GLY A 214 8.08 -15.65 -2.71
C GLY A 214 7.39 -15.76 -4.07
N ASN A 215 8.05 -16.34 -5.07
CA ASN A 215 7.44 -16.57 -6.38
C ASN A 215 6.34 -17.63 -6.33
N MET A 216 6.45 -18.65 -5.46
CA MET A 216 5.42 -19.67 -5.30
C MET A 216 4.17 -19.12 -4.61
N LEU A 217 4.35 -18.30 -3.57
CA LEU A 217 3.24 -17.75 -2.77
C LEU A 217 2.45 -16.65 -3.49
N PHE A 218 3.11 -15.82 -4.29
CA PHE A 218 2.50 -14.61 -4.87
C PHE A 218 2.28 -14.68 -6.39
N LYS A 219 2.48 -15.85 -7.01
CA LYS A 219 2.30 -16.05 -8.47
C LYS A 219 0.89 -15.69 -8.94
N ASN A 220 -0.11 -16.17 -8.22
CA ASN A 220 -1.52 -16.07 -8.62
C ASN A 220 -2.23 -14.84 -8.03
N ILE A 221 -1.52 -14.05 -7.22
CA ILE A 221 -2.08 -12.84 -6.62
C ILE A 221 -2.01 -11.73 -7.66
N ARG A 222 -3.16 -11.35 -8.20
CA ARG A 222 -3.31 -10.20 -9.08
C ARG A 222 -2.93 -8.92 -8.33
N ASN A 223 -2.26 -8.00 -9.03
CA ASN A 223 -2.07 -6.64 -8.52
C ASN A 223 -3.42 -5.91 -8.66
N THR A 224 -4.32 -6.20 -7.73
CA THR A 224 -5.74 -5.84 -7.84
C THR A 224 -6.00 -4.35 -7.80
N TYR A 225 -5.05 -3.51 -7.39
CA TYR A 225 -5.36 -2.09 -7.27
C TYR A 225 -4.12 -1.19 -7.20
N ASN A 226 -4.16 -0.09 -7.96
CA ASN A 226 -3.18 0.97 -7.87
C ASN A 226 -3.80 2.19 -7.18
N TYR A 227 -3.74 2.23 -5.84
CA TYR A 227 -4.26 3.37 -5.08
C TYR A 227 -3.48 4.65 -5.40
N THR A 228 -4.17 5.80 -5.36
CA THR A 228 -3.47 7.08 -5.40
C THR A 228 -2.73 7.30 -4.09
N LEU A 229 -1.49 7.81 -4.16
CA LEU A 229 -0.68 8.11 -2.98
C LEU A 229 -1.48 8.96 -1.98
N ALA A 230 -2.17 10.00 -2.48
CA ALA A 230 -3.02 10.85 -1.65
C ALA A 230 -4.16 10.10 -0.95
N SER A 231 -4.81 9.13 -1.60
CA SER A 231 -5.87 8.33 -0.95
C SER A 231 -5.29 7.38 0.09
N THR A 232 -4.09 6.85 -0.15
CA THR A 232 -3.39 6.00 0.82
C THR A 232 -2.98 6.82 2.04
N VAL A 233 -2.38 7.99 1.85
CA VAL A 233 -2.04 8.92 2.94
C VAL A 233 -3.28 9.28 3.76
N LEU A 234 -4.36 9.72 3.10
CA LEU A 234 -5.59 10.07 3.82
C LEU A 234 -6.17 8.88 4.59
N PHE A 235 -6.16 7.68 4.01
CA PHE A 235 -6.64 6.48 4.68
C PHE A 235 -5.78 6.16 5.90
N VAL A 236 -4.47 6.09 5.75
CA VAL A 236 -3.52 5.83 6.85
C VAL A 236 -3.70 6.85 7.97
N THR A 237 -3.73 8.15 7.64
CA THR A 237 -3.95 9.23 8.60
C THR A 237 -5.30 9.11 9.31
N SER A 238 -6.37 8.74 8.60
CA SER A 238 -7.70 8.57 9.21
C SER A 238 -7.71 7.45 10.25
N ILE A 239 -7.05 6.32 9.97
CA ILE A 239 -6.95 5.20 10.90
C ILE A 239 -6.08 5.59 12.10
N ILE A 240 -4.93 6.24 11.89
CA ILE A 240 -4.07 6.72 12.99
C ILE A 240 -4.84 7.67 13.92
N LEU A 241 -5.59 8.63 13.36
CA LEU A 241 -6.40 9.56 14.15
C LEU A 241 -7.53 8.85 14.90
N LEU A 242 -8.14 7.82 14.31
CA LEU A 242 -9.16 7.00 14.97
C LEU A 242 -8.56 6.26 16.18
N LEU A 243 -7.36 5.69 16.01
CA LEU A 243 -6.64 5.02 17.09
C LEU A 243 -6.26 5.99 18.21
N ILE A 244 -5.72 7.16 17.87
CA ILE A 244 -5.42 8.24 18.83
C ILE A 244 -6.70 8.61 19.59
N TYR A 245 -7.81 8.84 18.87
CA TYR A 245 -9.10 9.14 19.49
C TYR A 245 -9.47 8.08 20.52
N TYR A 246 -9.34 6.78 20.20
CA TYR A 246 -9.69 5.69 21.11
C TYR A 246 -8.78 5.58 22.35
N LEU A 247 -7.51 5.96 22.24
CA LEU A 247 -6.56 5.90 23.35
C LEU A 247 -6.58 7.13 24.28
N ILE A 248 -7.15 8.25 23.83
CA ILE A 248 -7.38 9.44 24.67
C ILE A 248 -8.49 9.15 25.69
N PRO A 249 -8.38 9.67 26.93
CA PRO A 249 -7.22 10.35 27.54
C PRO A 249 -6.39 9.43 28.45
N ASN A 250 -6.83 8.18 28.63
CA ASN A 250 -6.34 7.31 29.69
C ASN A 250 -5.01 6.63 29.38
N ARG A 251 -4.61 6.52 28.10
CA ARG A 251 -3.40 5.77 27.70
C ARG A 251 -2.31 6.65 27.06
N PHE A 252 -2.64 7.88 26.66
CA PHE A 252 -1.68 8.84 26.09
C PHE A 252 -1.42 10.00 27.06
N TYR A 253 -0.49 9.81 27.99
CA TYR A 253 -0.15 10.80 29.02
C TYR A 253 0.27 12.16 28.44
N LEU A 254 1.04 12.15 27.35
CA LEU A 254 1.47 13.38 26.68
C LEU A 254 0.28 14.16 26.11
N LEU A 255 -0.65 13.47 25.45
CA LEU A 255 -1.83 14.12 24.90
C LEU A 255 -2.77 14.59 26.01
N ARG A 256 -2.93 13.80 27.09
CA ARG A 256 -3.62 14.22 28.31
C ARG A 256 -3.03 15.53 28.85
N LYS A 257 -1.70 15.64 28.93
CA LYS A 257 -1.02 16.85 29.41
C LYS A 257 -1.20 18.04 28.47
N ILE A 258 -1.14 17.84 27.15
CA ILE A 258 -1.45 18.89 26.16
C ILE A 258 -2.90 19.36 26.34
N ILE A 259 -3.84 18.45 26.51
CA ILE A 259 -5.26 18.78 26.73
C ILE A 259 -5.41 19.56 28.04
N ILE A 260 -4.80 19.12 29.14
CA ILE A 260 -4.83 19.85 30.43
C ILE A 260 -4.23 21.24 30.30
N ASN A 261 -3.07 21.39 29.65
CA ASN A 261 -2.44 22.69 29.43
C ASN A 261 -3.31 23.61 28.55
N THR A 262 -4.09 23.04 27.62
CA THR A 262 -4.94 23.80 26.69
C THR A 262 -6.27 24.20 27.34
N ILE A 263 -6.88 23.31 28.12
CA ILE A 263 -8.17 23.55 28.80
C ILE A 263 -7.95 24.34 30.10
N GLY A 264 -6.73 24.30 30.67
CA GLY A 264 -6.39 24.97 31.94
C GLY A 264 -6.99 24.31 33.19
N THR A 265 -7.61 23.12 33.04
CA THR A 265 -8.20 22.36 34.15
C THR A 265 -7.83 20.88 34.03
N GLU A 266 -7.80 20.18 35.18
CA GLU A 266 -7.57 18.74 35.19
C GLU A 266 -8.74 17.98 34.56
N ILE A 267 -8.45 16.84 33.93
CA ILE A 267 -9.48 15.96 33.37
C ILE A 267 -10.09 15.12 34.50
N ILE A 268 -11.30 15.48 34.93
CA ILE A 268 -12.05 14.83 36.01
C ILE A 268 -12.99 13.76 35.46
N SER A 269 -13.69 14.08 34.36
CA SER A 269 -14.65 13.17 33.73
C SER A 269 -14.48 13.18 32.21
N VAL A 270 -14.64 11.99 31.64
CA VAL A 270 -14.54 11.78 30.19
C VAL A 270 -15.68 10.88 29.79
N SER A 271 -16.60 11.42 28.99
CA SER A 271 -17.59 10.61 28.29
C SER A 271 -17.20 10.53 26.81
N LYS A 272 -17.36 9.36 26.22
CA LYS A 272 -16.91 9.09 24.86
C LYS A 272 -17.92 8.23 24.14
N ASN A 273 -18.24 8.63 22.92
CA ASN A 273 -18.95 7.78 21.98
C ASN A 273 -18.15 7.66 20.68
N VAL A 274 -18.76 7.11 19.63
CA VAL A 274 -18.10 6.90 18.34
C VAL A 274 -17.76 8.22 17.64
N PHE A 275 -18.56 9.27 17.84
CA PHE A 275 -18.48 10.53 17.11
C PHE A 275 -17.70 11.63 17.84
N PHE A 276 -17.80 11.70 19.16
CA PHE A 276 -17.18 12.74 19.96
C PHE A 276 -16.91 12.30 21.39
N MET A 277 -15.90 12.96 21.97
CA MET A 277 -15.54 12.85 23.37
C MET A 277 -15.86 14.16 24.07
N VAL A 278 -16.50 14.09 25.22
CA VAL A 278 -16.75 15.24 26.09
C VAL A 278 -15.85 15.13 27.32
N ILE A 279 -15.03 16.15 27.51
CA ILE A 279 -14.13 16.31 28.65
C ILE A 279 -14.74 17.33 29.60
N ASN A 280 -14.81 16.98 30.90
CA ASN A 280 -15.33 17.84 31.98
C ASN A 280 -16.72 18.44 31.67
N ASN A 281 -17.55 17.74 30.90
CA ASN A 281 -18.88 18.18 30.47
C ASN A 281 -18.94 19.52 29.68
N GLY A 282 -17.81 20.07 29.26
CA GLY A 282 -17.75 21.38 28.58
C GLY A 282 -16.93 21.40 27.30
N PHE A 283 -15.96 20.49 27.14
CA PHE A 283 -15.07 20.48 25.98
C PHE A 283 -15.33 19.27 25.09
N VAL A 284 -15.80 19.51 23.85
CA VAL A 284 -16.16 18.45 22.89
C VAL A 284 -15.04 18.29 21.85
N ILE A 285 -14.46 17.09 21.79
CA ILE A 285 -13.46 16.72 20.78
C ILE A 285 -14.11 15.76 19.78
N PRO A 286 -14.31 16.17 18.51
CA PRO A 286 -14.85 15.27 17.49
C PRO A 286 -13.84 14.19 17.10
N ASN A 287 -14.34 13.03 16.69
CA ASN A 287 -13.52 11.94 16.14
C ASN A 287 -13.11 12.25 14.69
N ILE A 288 -12.06 13.05 14.54
CA ILE A 288 -11.54 13.51 13.23
C ILE A 288 -11.15 12.32 12.34
N GLY A 289 -10.60 11.25 12.93
CA GLY A 289 -10.25 10.03 12.19
C GLY A 289 -11.47 9.38 11.54
N LEU A 290 -12.56 9.24 12.30
CA LEU A 290 -13.81 8.71 11.76
C LEU A 290 -14.40 9.62 10.68
N LEU A 291 -14.39 10.93 10.87
CA LEU A 291 -14.88 11.88 9.86
C LEU A 291 -14.12 11.74 8.53
N LEU A 292 -12.78 11.64 8.58
CA LEU A 292 -11.96 11.42 7.39
C LEU A 292 -12.23 10.06 6.74
N LEU A 293 -12.41 9.00 7.55
CA LEU A 293 -12.72 7.67 7.03
C LEU A 293 -14.10 7.65 6.34
N MET A 294 -15.11 8.28 6.93
CA MET A 294 -16.44 8.42 6.32
C MET A 294 -16.36 9.18 4.99
N LEU A 295 -15.57 10.25 4.90
CA LEU A 295 -15.35 10.97 3.64
C LEU A 295 -14.71 10.07 2.56
N LEU A 296 -13.75 9.22 2.93
CA LEU A 296 -13.15 8.25 2.02
C LEU A 296 -14.15 7.17 1.58
N CYS A 297 -14.99 6.66 2.47
CA CYS A 297 -16.06 5.73 2.15
C CYS A 297 -17.09 6.34 1.19
N ILE A 298 -17.52 7.59 1.44
CA ILE A 298 -18.42 8.32 0.54
C ILE A 298 -17.76 8.48 -0.84
N LYS A 299 -16.49 8.89 -0.89
CA LYS A 299 -15.73 9.01 -2.14
C LYS A 299 -15.61 7.69 -2.88
N LEU A 300 -15.39 6.59 -2.16
CA LEU A 300 -15.37 5.24 -2.71
C LEU A 300 -16.73 4.92 -3.34
N VAL A 301 -17.83 5.02 -2.59
CA VAL A 301 -19.20 4.76 -3.06
C VAL A 301 -19.56 5.58 -4.30
N LEU A 302 -19.21 6.87 -4.32
CA LEU A 302 -19.40 7.73 -5.50
C LEU A 302 -18.57 7.25 -6.70
N HIS A 303 -17.39 6.69 -6.48
CA HIS A 303 -16.58 6.08 -7.53
C HIS A 303 -17.22 4.81 -8.09
N ILE A 304 -17.72 3.93 -7.22
CA ILE A 304 -18.46 2.71 -7.59
C ILE A 304 -19.67 3.08 -8.45
N LYS A 305 -20.45 4.07 -8.00
CA LYS A 305 -21.65 4.52 -8.71
C LYS A 305 -21.32 5.08 -10.11
N LYS A 306 -20.17 5.73 -10.28
CA LYS A 306 -19.74 6.31 -11.56
C LYS A 306 -19.11 5.29 -12.52
N LYS A 307 -18.39 4.28 -12.03
CA LYS A 307 -17.61 3.35 -12.87
C LYS A 307 -18.10 1.90 -12.85
N GLY A 308 -19.11 1.60 -12.06
CA GLY A 308 -19.61 0.25 -11.83
C GLY A 308 -18.75 -0.54 -10.83
N ILE A 309 -19.32 -1.59 -10.23
CA ILE A 309 -18.63 -2.46 -9.25
C ILE A 309 -17.38 -3.13 -9.84
N LYS A 310 -17.38 -3.38 -11.16
CA LYS A 310 -16.22 -3.90 -11.92
C LYS A 310 -15.00 -2.96 -11.89
N SER A 311 -15.10 -1.73 -11.40
CA SER A 311 -13.94 -0.85 -11.24
C SER A 311 -13.19 -1.05 -9.91
N ILE A 312 -13.66 -1.97 -9.06
CA ILE A 312 -13.08 -2.27 -7.73
C ILE A 312 -12.47 -3.68 -7.68
N LEU A 313 -13.05 -4.62 -8.44
CA LEU A 313 -12.59 -5.99 -8.64
C LEU A 313 -11.49 -6.05 -9.71
#